data_AF-U9U5C1-F1
#
_entry.id   AF-U9U5C1-F1
#
_cell.length_a   1.000
_cell.length_b   1.000
_cell.length_c   1.000
_cell.angle_alpha   90.00
_cell.angle_beta   90.00
_cell.angle_gamma   90.00
#
_symmetry.space_group_name_H-M   'P 1'
#
loop_
_entity.id
_entity.type
_entity.pdbx_description
1 polymer ?
#
loop_
_entity_poly.entity_id
_entity_poly.type
_entity_poly.pdbx_seq_one_letter_code
_entity_poly.pdbx_strand_id
1 'polypeptide(L)'
;MSPQSFDNEITSKTSTVLTASSVPTPQSDDKHFDYKGSARLWLEEAKCLFLRCRSPPASSIEELIKEIFGYEPYTDNAIDIIKHTKKVFGDFRNNFNNDIDALVTKYKERQQRQHIFNFLYILSSLIRRVTLNDLEIEDFIDEAVANKVFSRFLAATNRRLFNENGNMEILVGLLQSAFKASFNKRDIKAIKALDAITCNMQVFSKSGRNIAMNLELY
;
A
#
# COMPACT_ATOMS: atom_id res chain seq x y z
N MET A 1 -74.16 -6.31 -31.92
CA MET A 1 -73.87 -7.54 -32.67
C MET A 1 -74.26 -7.28 -34.11
N SER A 2 -73.27 -7.05 -34.97
CA SER A 2 -73.47 -6.80 -36.41
C SER A 2 -72.54 -7.75 -37.19
N PRO A 3 -72.97 -8.35 -38.32
CA PRO A 3 -72.26 -9.42 -38.99
C PRO A 3 -71.37 -8.95 -40.15
N GLN A 4 -70.42 -9.82 -40.52
CA GLN A 4 -69.41 -9.72 -41.59
C GLN A 4 -69.97 -10.06 -42.99
N SER A 5 -69.28 -9.58 -44.04
CA SER A 5 -69.09 -10.18 -45.40
C SER A 5 -68.22 -9.21 -46.24
N PHE A 6 -66.96 -9.50 -46.65
CA PHE A 6 -66.47 -10.26 -47.84
C PHE A 6 -67.12 -9.79 -49.17
N ASP A 7 -66.48 -9.55 -50.32
CA ASP A 7 -65.10 -9.60 -50.86
C ASP A 7 -65.09 -8.84 -52.22
N ASN A 8 -63.91 -8.46 -52.74
CA ASN A 8 -63.53 -8.34 -54.18
C ASN A 8 -62.19 -7.58 -54.31
N GLU A 9 -61.24 -7.81 -55.24
CA GLU A 9 -60.72 -8.94 -56.02
C GLU A 9 -59.45 -8.36 -56.74
N ILE A 10 -58.27 -8.99 -56.54
CA ILE A 10 -57.13 -9.27 -57.48
C ILE A 10 -56.62 -8.13 -58.42
N THR A 11 -55.33 -7.70 -58.41
CA THR A 11 -54.23 -8.29 -59.22
C THR A 11 -52.81 -7.68 -58.98
N SER A 12 -51.89 -8.56 -58.56
CA SER A 12 -50.51 -8.83 -59.06
C SER A 12 -49.47 -7.70 -59.29
N LYS A 13 -48.34 -7.75 -58.56
CA LYS A 13 -47.03 -8.27 -59.05
C LYS A 13 -45.91 -8.26 -57.96
N THR A 14 -45.53 -9.48 -57.57
CA THR A 14 -44.17 -10.06 -57.37
C THR A 14 -43.01 -9.19 -56.80
N SER A 15 -42.52 -9.54 -55.59
CA SER A 15 -41.20 -10.21 -55.44
C SER A 15 -40.92 -10.69 -54.00
N THR A 16 -40.62 -11.98 -53.92
CA THR A 16 -40.04 -12.81 -52.84
C THR A 16 -38.76 -12.17 -52.29
N VAL A 17 -38.41 -12.23 -50.99
CA VAL A 17 -37.61 -13.29 -50.34
C VAL A 17 -37.68 -13.21 -48.81
N LEU A 18 -37.55 -14.39 -48.21
CA LEU A 18 -37.75 -14.86 -46.84
C LEU A 18 -36.69 -14.41 -45.80
N THR A 19 -37.20 -14.16 -44.59
CA THR A 19 -36.74 -14.56 -43.23
C THR A 19 -35.35 -14.22 -42.65
N ALA A 20 -35.45 -13.63 -41.45
CA ALA A 20 -34.72 -13.92 -40.21
C ALA A 20 -33.25 -13.48 -40.08
N SER A 21 -33.02 -12.48 -39.22
CA SER A 21 -32.50 -12.73 -37.86
C SER A 21 -32.38 -11.38 -37.14
N SER A 22 -33.12 -11.21 -36.06
CA SER A 22 -32.95 -10.08 -35.14
C SER A 22 -31.58 -10.20 -34.48
N VAL A 23 -30.62 -9.41 -34.97
CA VAL A 23 -29.32 -9.21 -34.33
C VAL A 23 -29.57 -8.63 -32.94
N PRO A 24 -29.14 -9.27 -31.84
CA PRO A 24 -29.15 -8.64 -30.53
C PRO A 24 -28.15 -7.49 -30.59
N THR A 25 -28.65 -6.27 -30.42
CA THR A 25 -27.83 -5.10 -30.16
C THR A 25 -26.93 -5.41 -28.95
N PRO A 26 -25.61 -5.15 -29.01
CA PRO A 26 -24.78 -5.29 -27.82
C PRO A 26 -25.30 -4.28 -26.80
N GLN A 27 -25.92 -4.76 -25.73
CA GLN A 27 -26.05 -3.98 -24.51
C GLN A 27 -24.62 -3.73 -24.03
N SER A 28 -24.12 -2.54 -24.29
CA SER A 28 -22.97 -2.02 -23.57
C SER A 28 -23.37 -1.99 -22.11
N ASP A 29 -22.93 -3.00 -21.35
CA ASP A 29 -22.81 -2.91 -19.90
C ASP A 29 -21.84 -1.76 -19.62
N ASP A 30 -22.37 -0.56 -19.59
CA ASP A 30 -21.68 0.65 -19.18
C ASP A 30 -21.50 0.51 -17.66
N LYS A 31 -20.57 -0.36 -17.25
CA LYS A 31 -20.05 -0.41 -15.88
C LYS A 31 -19.46 0.97 -15.64
N HIS A 32 -20.26 1.85 -15.04
CA HIS A 32 -19.82 3.14 -14.56
C HIS A 32 -18.61 2.90 -13.65
N PHE A 33 -17.41 3.07 -14.22
CA PHE A 33 -16.17 2.79 -13.53
C PHE A 33 -16.02 3.84 -12.45
N ASP A 34 -16.24 3.45 -11.19
CA ASP A 34 -16.09 4.36 -10.06
C ASP A 34 -14.60 4.62 -9.82
N TYR A 35 -14.03 5.49 -10.64
CA TYR A 35 -12.63 5.89 -10.57
C TYR A 35 -12.26 6.44 -9.19
N LYS A 36 -13.20 7.13 -8.53
CA LYS A 36 -13.00 7.71 -7.20
C LYS A 36 -12.97 6.64 -6.11
N GLY A 37 -13.88 5.66 -6.18
CA GLY A 37 -13.88 4.48 -5.33
C GLY A 37 -12.60 3.66 -5.50
N SER A 38 -12.21 3.38 -6.74
CA SER A 38 -11.00 2.62 -7.07
C SER A 38 -9.72 3.34 -6.64
N ALA A 39 -9.63 4.67 -6.82
CA ALA A 39 -8.49 5.46 -6.35
C ALA A 39 -8.36 5.45 -4.82
N ARG A 40 -9.48 5.54 -4.09
CA ARG A 40 -9.48 5.44 -2.63
C ARG A 40 -9.04 4.06 -2.16
N LEU A 41 -9.60 3.00 -2.78
CA LEU A 41 -9.25 1.62 -2.46
C LEU A 41 -7.78 1.34 -2.77
N TRP A 42 -7.29 1.78 -3.93
CA TRP A 42 -5.88 1.68 -4.32
C TRP A 42 -4.95 2.30 -3.29
N LEU A 43 -5.22 3.53 -2.84
CA LEU A 43 -4.34 4.16 -1.85
C LEU A 43 -4.39 3.45 -0.50
N GLU A 44 -5.55 2.93 -0.11
CA GLU A 44 -5.72 2.14 1.12
C GLU A 44 -4.90 0.85 1.07
N GLU A 45 -5.05 0.07 0.00
CA GLU A 45 -4.34 -1.19 -0.19
C GLU A 45 -2.84 -0.98 -0.41
N ALA A 46 -2.43 0.07 -1.14
CA ALA A 46 -1.01 0.42 -1.29
C ALA A 46 -0.34 0.75 0.07
N LYS A 47 -1.06 1.40 0.98
CA LYS A 47 -0.57 1.66 2.34
C LYS A 47 -0.47 0.37 3.17
N CYS A 48 -1.45 -0.53 3.04
CA CYS A 48 -1.40 -1.83 3.70
C CYS A 48 -0.23 -2.68 3.18
N LEU A 49 -0.02 -2.69 1.85
CA LEU A 49 1.10 -3.35 1.21
C LEU A 49 2.44 -2.77 1.67
N PHE A 50 2.56 -1.44 1.80
CA PHE A 50 3.77 -0.80 2.31
C PHE A 50 4.13 -1.22 3.74
N LEU A 51 3.14 -1.48 4.60
CA LEU A 51 3.40 -2.00 5.95
C LEU A 51 3.96 -3.43 5.93
N ARG A 52 3.61 -4.24 4.91
CA ARG A 52 4.16 -5.58 4.73
C ARG A 52 5.53 -5.57 4.03
N CYS A 53 5.65 -4.80 2.96
CA CYS A 53 6.87 -4.71 2.16
C CYS A 53 7.01 -3.31 1.56
N ARG A 54 8.12 -2.64 1.89
CA ARG A 54 8.37 -1.25 1.47
C ARG A 54 8.91 -1.20 0.04
N SER A 55 9.51 -2.30 -0.45
CA SER A 55 9.95 -2.47 -1.82
C SER A 55 9.31 -3.70 -2.47
N PRO A 56 7.99 -3.67 -2.71
CA PRO A 56 7.28 -4.83 -3.24
C PRO A 56 7.79 -5.20 -4.64
N PRO A 57 7.77 -6.50 -5.00
CA PRO A 57 8.06 -6.97 -6.35
C PRO A 57 7.17 -6.31 -7.40
N ALA A 58 7.66 -6.23 -8.63
CA ALA A 58 6.88 -5.66 -9.74
C ALA A 58 5.59 -6.46 -10.01
N SER A 59 5.67 -7.79 -9.91
CA SER A 59 4.52 -8.69 -10.05
C SER A 59 3.43 -8.40 -9.03
N SER A 60 3.78 -8.19 -7.76
CA SER A 60 2.81 -7.86 -6.71
C SER A 60 2.12 -6.51 -6.95
N ILE A 61 2.85 -5.53 -7.50
CA ILE A 61 2.26 -4.25 -7.90
C ILE A 61 1.30 -4.45 -9.07
N GLU A 62 1.69 -5.23 -10.08
CA GLU A 62 0.86 -5.54 -11.25
C GLU A 62 -0.44 -6.25 -10.84
N GLU A 63 -0.34 -7.24 -9.95
CA GLU A 63 -1.48 -7.95 -9.39
C GLU A 63 -2.39 -7.05 -8.55
N LEU A 64 -1.82 -6.16 -7.71
CA LEU A 64 -2.60 -5.15 -6.99
C LEU A 64 -3.44 -4.28 -7.94
N ILE A 65 -2.85 -3.85 -9.06
CA ILE A 65 -3.56 -3.01 -10.05
C ILE A 65 -4.62 -3.83 -10.78
N LYS A 66 -4.32 -5.07 -11.15
CA LYS A 66 -5.29 -5.99 -11.77
C LYS A 66 -6.51 -6.21 -10.89
N GLU A 67 -6.30 -6.51 -9.60
CA GLU A 67 -7.38 -6.78 -8.65
C GLU A 67 -8.27 -5.55 -8.38
N ILE A 68 -7.70 -4.34 -8.36
CA ILE A 68 -8.45 -3.12 -8.05
C ILE A 68 -9.15 -2.54 -9.28
N PHE A 69 -8.47 -2.49 -10.42
CA PHE A 69 -8.95 -1.78 -11.61
C PHE A 69 -9.43 -2.74 -12.72
N GLY A 70 -9.16 -4.04 -12.63
CA GLY A 70 -9.55 -5.02 -13.64
C GLY A 70 -8.77 -4.91 -14.94
N TYR A 71 -7.64 -4.20 -14.97
CA TYR A 71 -6.81 -4.08 -16.15
C TYR A 71 -5.86 -5.27 -16.27
N GLU A 72 -5.78 -5.86 -17.45
CA GLU A 72 -4.72 -6.81 -17.76
C GLU A 72 -3.35 -6.11 -17.77
N PRO A 73 -2.27 -6.83 -17.40
CA PRO A 73 -0.91 -6.31 -17.53
C PRO A 73 -0.67 -5.82 -18.96
N TYR A 74 0.07 -4.71 -19.10
CA TYR A 74 0.48 -4.11 -20.39
C TYR A 74 -0.58 -3.33 -21.19
N THR A 75 -1.78 -3.10 -20.66
CA THR A 75 -2.64 -2.04 -21.21
C THR A 75 -2.06 -0.66 -20.89
N ASP A 76 -2.30 0.35 -21.74
CA ASP A 76 -1.80 1.72 -21.51
C ASP A 76 -2.22 2.25 -20.13
N ASN A 77 -3.48 2.02 -19.75
CA ASN A 77 -4.00 2.37 -18.43
C ASN A 77 -3.26 1.65 -17.30
N ALA A 78 -3.00 0.34 -17.42
CA ALA A 78 -2.24 -0.40 -16.42
C ALA A 78 -0.81 0.14 -16.30
N ILE A 79 -0.13 0.40 -17.42
CA ILE A 79 1.25 0.91 -17.44
C ILE A 79 1.35 2.23 -16.68
N ASP A 80 0.44 3.17 -16.94
CA ASP A 80 0.44 4.47 -16.28
C ASP A 80 0.17 4.36 -14.77
N ILE A 81 -0.81 3.54 -14.37
CA ILE A 81 -1.13 3.32 -12.96
C ILE A 81 0.00 2.59 -12.23
N ILE A 82 0.63 1.59 -12.85
CA ILE A 82 1.79 0.87 -12.28
C ILE A 82 2.96 1.85 -12.09
N LYS A 83 3.24 2.70 -13.08
CA LYS A 83 4.30 3.72 -12.99
C LYS A 83 4.00 4.71 -11.87
N HIS A 84 2.76 5.18 -11.76
CA HIS A 84 2.33 6.05 -10.67
C HIS A 84 2.48 5.36 -9.31
N THR A 85 2.08 4.09 -9.20
CA THR A 85 2.19 3.30 -7.97
C THR A 85 3.64 3.12 -7.54
N LYS A 86 4.54 2.76 -8.47
CA LYS A 86 5.99 2.67 -8.19
C LYS A 86 6.56 4.00 -7.66
N LYS A 87 6.09 5.14 -8.18
CA LYS A 87 6.45 6.48 -7.68
C LYS A 87 5.94 6.69 -6.26
N VAL A 88 4.67 6.39 -5.98
CA VAL A 88 4.09 6.50 -4.63
C VAL A 88 4.85 5.65 -3.60
N PHE A 89 5.25 4.43 -3.94
CA PHE A 89 6.12 3.62 -3.07
C PHE A 89 7.51 4.24 -2.88
N GLY A 90 8.06 4.90 -3.91
CA GLY A 90 9.24 5.76 -3.78
C GLY A 90 9.05 6.85 -2.72
N ASP A 91 7.95 7.59 -2.79
CA ASP A 91 7.62 8.67 -1.86
C ASP A 91 7.39 8.14 -0.44
N PHE A 92 6.73 6.99 -0.28
CA PHE A 92 6.55 6.34 1.02
C PHE A 92 7.88 5.96 1.67
N ARG A 93 8.81 5.35 0.92
CA ARG A 93 10.16 5.02 1.40
C ARG A 93 10.94 6.26 1.79
N ASN A 94 10.88 7.31 0.97
CA ASN A 94 11.58 8.56 1.25
C ASN A 94 11.07 9.21 2.55
N ASN A 95 9.75 9.23 2.74
CA ASN A 95 9.14 9.73 3.99
C ASN A 95 9.59 8.90 5.20
N PHE A 96 9.54 7.57 5.10
CA PHE A 96 9.99 6.69 6.18
C PHE A 96 11.46 6.91 6.55
N ASN A 97 12.34 7.00 5.55
CA ASN A 97 13.77 7.27 5.78
C ASN A 97 14.01 8.65 6.41
N ASN A 98 13.22 9.66 6.02
CA ASN A 98 13.32 10.99 6.62
C ASN A 98 12.83 10.99 8.08
N ASP A 99 11.77 10.23 8.39
CA ASP A 99 11.30 10.05 9.77
C ASP A 99 12.37 9.35 10.63
N ILE A 100 13.07 8.35 10.09
CA ILE A 100 14.21 7.71 10.77
C ILE A 100 15.34 8.70 11.04
N ASP A 101 15.75 9.48 10.05
CA ASP A 101 16.81 10.48 10.21
C ASP A 101 16.44 11.54 11.26
N ALA A 102 15.17 11.95 11.29
CA ALA A 102 14.66 12.86 12.31
C ALA A 102 14.72 12.24 13.71
N LEU A 103 14.43 10.94 13.86
CA LEU A 103 14.58 10.22 15.12
C LEU A 103 16.05 10.13 15.55
N VAL A 104 16.96 9.77 14.63
CA VAL A 104 18.41 9.71 14.89
C VAL A 104 18.93 11.07 15.36
N THR A 105 18.49 12.15 14.70
CA THR A 105 18.87 13.52 15.07
C THR A 105 18.38 13.86 16.48
N LYS A 106 17.09 13.63 16.78
CA LYS A 106 16.53 13.85 18.12
C LYS A 106 17.22 13.06 19.22
N TYR A 107 17.60 11.82 18.93
CA TYR A 107 18.33 10.97 19.87
C TYR A 107 19.71 11.56 20.16
N LYS A 108 20.48 11.92 19.13
CA LYS A 108 21.81 12.52 19.29
C LYS A 108 21.77 13.83 20.06
N GLU A 109 20.77 14.68 19.82
CA GLU A 109 20.54 15.90 20.58
C GLU A 109 20.21 15.62 22.05
N ARG A 110 19.38 14.60 22.34
CA ARG A 110 19.07 14.18 23.72
C ARG A 110 20.34 13.72 24.44
N GLN A 111 21.17 12.91 23.79
CA GLN A 111 22.44 12.44 24.33
C GLN A 111 23.39 13.63 24.61
N GLN A 112 23.53 14.58 23.67
CA GLN A 112 24.34 15.79 23.88
C GLN A 112 23.87 16.63 25.07
N ARG A 113 22.55 16.86 25.20
CA ARG A 113 21.99 17.60 26.35
C ARG A 113 22.27 16.90 27.69
N GLN A 114 22.22 15.57 27.71
CA GLN A 114 22.53 14.78 28.91
C GLN A 114 24.04 14.78 29.23
N HIS A 115 24.91 14.83 28.21
CA HIS A 115 26.37 14.91 28.39
C HIS A 115 26.85 16.26 28.94
N ILE A 116 26.17 17.36 28.66
CA ILE A 116 26.51 18.68 29.23
C ILE A 116 26.34 18.71 30.77
N PHE A 117 25.56 17.78 31.34
CA PHE A 117 25.33 17.70 32.80
C PHE A 117 26.35 16.85 33.58
N ASN A 118 27.23 16.10 32.90
CA ASN A 118 28.23 15.23 33.54
C ASN A 118 29.64 15.52 33.01
N PHE A 119 30.32 16.50 33.63
CA PHE A 119 31.72 16.86 33.35
C PHE A 119 32.71 15.70 33.54
N LEU A 120 32.30 14.60 34.17
CA LEU A 120 33.08 13.36 34.28
C LEU A 120 33.03 12.45 33.03
N TYR A 121 32.10 12.68 32.10
CA TYR A 121 31.86 11.81 30.94
C TYR A 121 32.94 11.94 29.85
N ILE A 122 33.65 13.06 29.78
CA ILE A 122 34.67 13.31 28.74
C ILE A 122 35.80 12.26 28.77
N LEU A 123 36.16 11.74 29.94
CA LEU A 123 37.16 10.67 30.08
C LEU A 123 36.64 9.31 29.59
N SER A 124 35.33 9.04 29.70
CA SER A 124 34.71 7.84 29.10
C SER A 124 34.45 7.96 27.59
N SER A 125 34.23 9.18 27.08
CA SER A 125 34.00 9.46 25.66
C SER A 125 35.18 9.12 24.75
N LEU A 126 36.41 9.16 25.27
CA LEU A 126 37.60 8.82 24.49
C LEU A 126 37.77 7.30 24.30
N ILE A 127 37.18 6.50 25.21
CA ILE A 127 37.29 5.03 25.23
C ILE A 127 36.04 4.37 24.63
N ARG A 128 34.88 4.99 24.78
CA ARG A 128 33.61 4.47 24.26
C ARG A 128 33.36 5.00 22.85
N ARG A 129 33.91 4.28 21.86
CA ARG A 129 33.23 4.12 20.56
C ARG A 129 31.74 4.01 20.86
N VAL A 130 30.91 4.89 20.32
CA VAL A 130 29.47 4.97 20.60
C VAL A 130 28.82 3.63 20.23
N THR A 131 28.80 2.69 21.16
CA THR A 131 28.03 1.46 21.07
C THR A 131 26.61 1.87 21.42
N LEU A 132 25.77 1.97 20.40
CA LEU A 132 24.31 2.01 20.53
C LEU A 132 23.89 1.00 21.60
N ASN A 133 23.39 1.48 22.73
CA ASN A 133 22.87 0.61 23.78
C ASN A 133 21.45 0.20 23.38
N ASP A 134 21.25 -1.09 23.12
CA ASP A 134 19.97 -1.61 22.62
C ASP A 134 18.80 -1.26 23.55
N LEU A 135 19.03 -1.30 24.86
CA LEU A 135 18.04 -0.92 25.88
C LEU A 135 17.65 0.56 25.79
N GLU A 136 18.60 1.47 25.54
CA GLU A 136 18.30 2.89 25.38
C GLU A 136 17.50 3.18 24.10
N ILE A 137 17.71 2.38 23.05
CA ILE A 137 16.96 2.50 21.80
C ILE A 137 15.55 1.97 21.98
N GLU A 138 15.40 0.85 22.69
CA GLU A 138 14.10 0.27 23.03
C GLU A 138 13.26 1.24 23.87
N ASP A 139 13.87 1.87 24.88
CA ASP A 139 13.23 2.92 25.68
C ASP A 139 12.91 4.19 24.88
N PHE A 140 13.72 4.51 23.85
CA PHE A 140 13.53 5.71 23.04
C PHE A 140 12.49 5.52 21.93
N ILE A 141 12.40 4.31 21.36
CA ILE A 141 11.52 3.96 20.26
C ILE A 141 10.50 2.94 20.77
N ASP A 142 9.47 3.49 21.38
CA ASP A 142 8.32 2.75 21.90
C ASP A 142 7.18 2.67 20.87
N GLU A 143 6.06 2.08 21.30
CA GLU A 143 4.86 1.97 20.48
C GLU A 143 4.29 3.35 20.10
N ALA A 144 4.42 4.37 20.95
CA ALA A 144 3.90 5.72 20.68
C ALA A 144 4.68 6.39 19.54
N VAL A 145 6.01 6.23 19.54
CA VAL A 145 6.87 6.70 18.44
C VAL A 145 6.55 5.95 17.15
N ALA A 146 6.43 4.63 17.19
CA ALA A 146 6.05 3.83 16.03
C ALA A 146 4.68 4.23 15.47
N ASN A 147 3.68 4.42 16.34
CA ASN A 147 2.37 4.92 15.97
C ASN A 147 2.43 6.26 15.22
N LYS A 148 3.28 7.17 15.68
CA LYS A 148 3.45 8.48 15.04
C LYS A 148 4.04 8.36 13.64
N VAL A 149 5.13 7.60 13.50
CA VAL A 149 5.80 7.35 12.21
C VAL A 149 4.85 6.68 11.21
N PHE A 150 4.13 5.66 11.63
CA PHE A 150 3.26 4.87 10.76
C PHE A 150 1.82 5.37 10.67
N SER A 151 1.47 6.46 11.36
CA SER A 151 0.10 6.99 11.50
C SER A 151 -0.69 7.05 10.17
N ARG A 152 -0.07 7.57 9.12
CA ARG A 152 -0.69 7.72 7.78
C ARG A 152 -1.03 6.38 7.11
N PHE A 153 -0.30 5.32 7.44
CA PHE A 153 -0.47 3.96 6.93
C PHE A 153 -1.46 3.18 7.81
N LEU A 154 -1.34 3.31 9.13
CA LEU A 154 -2.28 2.71 10.09
C LEU A 154 -3.72 3.21 9.91
N ALA A 155 -3.91 4.42 9.37
CA ALA A 155 -5.24 4.93 9.02
C ALA A 155 -5.94 4.11 7.91
N ALA A 156 -5.19 3.32 7.13
CA ALA A 156 -5.72 2.45 6.08
C ALA A 156 -6.03 1.03 6.57
N THR A 157 -5.68 0.67 7.81
CA THR A 157 -5.83 -0.69 8.32
C THR A 157 -7.08 -0.85 9.17
N ASN A 158 -7.55 -2.09 9.33
CA ASN A 158 -8.44 -2.45 10.42
C ASN A 158 -7.63 -2.42 11.72
N ARG A 159 -7.73 -1.31 12.47
CA ARG A 159 -6.85 -1.06 13.62
C ARG A 159 -7.01 -2.08 14.75
N ARG A 160 -8.22 -2.63 14.91
CA ARG A 160 -8.48 -3.66 15.91
C ARG A 160 -7.70 -4.94 15.60
N LEU A 161 -7.92 -5.52 14.41
CA LEU A 161 -7.21 -6.72 13.98
C LEU A 161 -5.70 -6.49 13.89
N PHE A 162 -5.29 -5.28 13.49
CA PHE A 162 -3.88 -4.91 13.42
C PHE A 162 -3.20 -5.09 14.79
N ASN A 163 -3.82 -4.59 15.86
CA ASN A 163 -3.27 -4.71 17.21
C ASN A 163 -3.43 -6.12 17.78
N GLU A 164 -4.57 -6.79 17.55
CA GLU A 164 -4.82 -8.18 18.01
C GLU A 164 -3.79 -9.17 17.44
N ASN A 165 -3.28 -8.93 16.22
CA ASN A 165 -2.25 -9.76 15.59
C ASN A 165 -0.81 -9.42 16.03
N GLY A 166 -0.61 -8.54 17.01
CA GLY A 166 0.73 -8.15 17.47
C GLY A 166 1.54 -7.32 16.47
N ASN A 167 0.93 -6.82 15.39
CA ASN A 167 1.67 -6.13 14.32
C ASN A 167 2.36 -4.84 14.79
N MET A 168 1.88 -4.19 15.88
CA MET A 168 2.54 -3.01 16.42
C MET A 168 3.93 -3.32 17.00
N GLU A 169 4.11 -4.46 17.66
CA GLU A 169 5.41 -4.90 18.18
C GLU A 169 6.41 -5.11 17.03
N ILE A 170 5.94 -5.70 15.93
CA ILE A 170 6.73 -5.88 14.71
C ILE A 170 7.14 -4.52 14.12
N LEU A 171 6.23 -3.54 14.07
CA LEU A 171 6.56 -2.18 13.59
C LEU A 171 7.55 -1.44 14.50
N VAL A 172 7.48 -1.66 15.82
CA VAL A 172 8.47 -1.13 16.77
C VAL A 172 9.84 -1.73 16.48
N GLY A 173 9.95 -3.06 16.39
CA GLY A 173 11.21 -3.74 16.08
C GLY A 173 11.80 -3.36 14.72
N LEU A 174 10.94 -3.17 13.71
CA LEU A 174 11.33 -2.60 12.42
C LEU A 174 11.96 -1.20 12.58
N LEU A 175 11.29 -0.30 13.30
CA LEU A 175 11.74 1.08 13.44
C LEU A 175 13.05 1.17 14.22
N GLN A 176 13.20 0.36 15.27
CA GLN A 176 14.45 0.21 16.02
C GLN A 176 15.58 -0.32 15.13
N SER A 177 15.31 -1.34 14.32
CA SER A 177 16.31 -1.89 13.38
C SER A 177 16.73 -0.87 12.31
N ALA A 178 15.76 -0.13 11.75
CA ALA A 178 16.03 0.90 10.74
C ALA A 178 16.78 2.10 11.34
N PHE A 179 16.48 2.46 12.59
CA PHE A 179 17.22 3.45 13.36
C PHE A 179 18.67 3.04 13.55
N LYS A 180 18.92 1.81 14.02
CA LYS A 180 20.28 1.25 14.18
C LYS A 180 21.06 1.29 12.87
N ALA A 181 20.42 0.88 11.77
CA ALA A 181 21.01 0.92 10.42
C ALA A 181 21.34 2.35 9.94
N SER A 182 20.64 3.37 10.43
CA SER A 182 20.83 4.77 10.01
C SER A 182 21.65 5.61 10.98
N PHE A 183 22.04 5.07 12.14
CA PHE A 183 22.56 5.87 13.24
C PHE A 183 23.83 6.66 12.90
N ASN A 184 24.82 6.03 12.28
CA ASN A 184 26.06 6.71 11.87
C ASN A 184 25.92 7.37 10.51
N LYS A 185 25.42 6.61 9.54
CA LYS A 185 25.13 7.03 8.17
C LYS A 185 23.98 6.19 7.68
N ARG A 186 23.03 6.81 6.97
CA ARG A 186 21.87 6.12 6.39
C ARG A 186 22.33 4.96 5.49
N ASP A 187 22.01 3.74 5.89
CA ASP A 187 22.23 2.53 5.08
C ASP A 187 20.90 2.06 4.43
N ILE A 188 20.69 2.53 3.19
CA ILE A 188 19.48 2.19 2.42
C ILE A 188 19.40 0.69 2.13
N LYS A 189 20.53 0.00 1.98
CA LYS A 189 20.53 -1.43 1.66
C LYS A 189 20.10 -2.24 2.88
N ALA A 190 20.62 -1.90 4.05
CA ALA A 190 20.21 -2.52 5.31
C ALA A 190 18.71 -2.29 5.59
N ILE A 191 18.21 -1.05 5.41
CA ILE A 191 16.78 -0.74 5.62
C ILE A 191 15.88 -1.55 4.68
N LYS A 192 16.27 -1.73 3.41
CA LYS A 192 15.51 -2.57 2.46
C LYS A 192 15.46 -4.03 2.88
N ALA A 193 16.55 -4.57 3.43
CA ALA A 193 16.59 -5.96 3.90
C ALA A 193 15.62 -6.24 5.05
N LEU A 194 15.21 -5.20 5.80
CA LEU A 194 14.21 -5.31 6.87
C LEU A 194 12.81 -5.66 6.36
N ASP A 195 12.56 -5.66 5.03
CA ASP A 195 11.25 -6.10 4.48
C ASP A 195 10.95 -7.55 4.89
N ALA A 196 11.98 -8.37 5.15
CA ALA A 196 11.86 -9.72 5.68
C ALA A 196 11.23 -9.79 7.10
N ILE A 197 11.27 -8.70 7.88
CA ILE A 197 10.63 -8.63 9.21
C ILE A 197 9.11 -8.48 9.06
N THR A 198 8.67 -7.76 8.02
CA THR A 198 7.27 -7.33 7.88
C THR A 198 6.47 -8.11 6.85
N CYS A 199 7.12 -8.90 6.01
CA CYS A 199 6.49 -9.58 4.87
C CYS A 199 5.30 -10.48 5.24
N ASN A 200 5.38 -11.13 6.41
CA ASN A 200 4.37 -12.05 6.91
C ASN A 200 3.35 -11.38 7.85
N MET A 201 3.41 -10.05 8.01
CA MET A 201 2.44 -9.33 8.83
C MET A 201 1.02 -9.48 8.26
N GLN A 202 0.07 -9.72 9.16
CA GLN A 202 -1.34 -9.83 8.83
C GLN A 202 -1.98 -8.44 8.86
N VAL A 203 -1.84 -7.71 7.75
CA VAL A 203 -2.31 -6.32 7.60
C VAL A 203 -3.66 -6.30 6.86
N PHE A 204 -4.74 -6.38 7.63
CA PHE A 204 -6.09 -6.25 7.10
C PHE A 204 -6.43 -4.79 6.78
N SER A 205 -7.03 -4.54 5.62
CA SER A 205 -7.43 -3.20 5.19
C SER A 205 -8.72 -2.75 5.90
N LYS A 206 -8.88 -1.43 6.03
CA LYS A 206 -10.04 -0.83 6.70
C LYS A 206 -11.35 -1.15 5.97
N SER A 207 -11.31 -1.25 4.66
CA SER A 207 -12.44 -1.65 3.81
C SER A 207 -12.77 -3.14 3.88
N GLY A 208 -11.87 -3.96 4.45
CA GLY A 208 -12.02 -5.42 4.49
C GLY A 208 -11.78 -6.10 3.14
N ARG A 209 -11.28 -5.38 2.13
CA ARG A 209 -10.97 -5.94 0.80
C ARG A 209 -9.73 -6.82 0.85
N ASN A 210 -8.76 -6.47 1.70
CA ASN A 210 -7.57 -7.25 2.03
C ASN A 210 -6.76 -7.72 0.80
N ILE A 211 -6.77 -6.94 -0.28
CA ILE A 211 -6.08 -7.31 -1.53
C ILE A 211 -4.58 -7.40 -1.25
N ALA A 212 -4.02 -6.39 -0.59
CA ALA A 212 -2.61 -6.34 -0.23
C ALA A 212 -2.16 -7.48 0.67
N MET A 213 -3.06 -8.12 1.44
CA MET A 213 -2.74 -9.25 2.31
C MET A 213 -2.54 -10.55 1.52
N ASN A 214 -3.20 -10.67 0.36
CA ASN A 214 -3.17 -11.88 -0.45
C ASN A 214 -2.03 -11.88 -1.49
N LEU A 215 -1.34 -10.76 -1.66
CA LEU A 215 -0.21 -10.65 -2.59
C LEU A 215 1.00 -11.43 -2.08
N GLU A 216 1.65 -12.12 -3.01
CA GLU A 216 2.96 -12.76 -2.83
C GLU A 216 4.06 -11.70 -2.85
N LEU A 217 5.04 -11.83 -1.95
CA LEU A 217 6.10 -10.82 -1.75
C LEU A 217 7.51 -11.37 -1.96
N TYR A 218 7.66 -12.70 -2.07
CA TYR A 218 8.93 -13.43 -2.19
C TYR A 218 8.75 -14.70 -3.01
#